data_AF-A0A3D0UMF8-F1
#
_entry.id   AF-A0A3D0UMF8-F1
#
_cell.length_a   1.000
_cell.length_b   1.000
_cell.length_c   1.000
_cell.angle_alpha   90.00
_cell.angle_beta   90.00
_cell.angle_gamma   90.00
#
_symmetry.space_group_name_H-M   'P 1'
#
loop_
_entity.id
_entity.type
_entity.pdbx_description
1 polymer ?
#
loop_
_entity_poly.entity_id
_entity_poly.type
_entity_poly.pdbx_seq_one_letter_code
_entity_poly.pdbx_strand_id
1 'polypeptide(L)'
;MTVASGKRRVVKFRQSCDKEFRHIAHQWARASLGKSVWANAYWEQVRARVGYNNDAYRRLANRWLAIAWKLWQSRQPYDEAYHLQQRAQRSKPQAK
;
A
#
# COMPACT_ATOMS: atom_id res chain seq x y z
N MET A 1 5.82 -10.78 -11.44
CA MET A 1 6.56 -10.91 -12.70
C MET A 1 5.53 -10.89 -13.81
N THR A 2 5.63 -9.94 -14.74
CA THR A 2 4.69 -9.86 -15.86
C THR A 2 5.25 -10.74 -16.95
N VAL A 3 4.56 -11.82 -17.27
CA VAL A 3 4.88 -12.65 -18.43
C VAL A 3 3.95 -12.19 -19.55
N ALA A 4 4.53 -11.66 -20.61
CA ALA A 4 3.80 -11.24 -21.80
C ALA A 4 4.35 -12.00 -23.01
N SER A 5 3.45 -12.57 -23.82
CA SER A 5 3.78 -13.19 -25.10
C SER A 5 2.65 -12.92 -26.07
N GLY A 6 2.94 -12.19 -27.16
CA GLY A 6 2.03 -11.88 -28.27
C GLY A 6 0.65 -11.38 -27.83
N LYS A 7 -0.31 -12.30 -27.68
CA LYS A 7 -1.71 -12.02 -27.34
C LYS A 7 -2.04 -12.17 -25.84
N ARG A 8 -1.10 -12.57 -24.98
CA ARG A 8 -1.38 -12.89 -23.57
C ARG A 8 -0.45 -12.12 -22.62
N ARG A 9 -1.05 -11.49 -21.61
CA ARG A 9 -0.35 -10.83 -20.50
C ARG A 9 -0.85 -11.40 -19.18
N VAL A 10 0.05 -12.03 -18.42
CA VAL A 10 -0.26 -12.59 -17.10
C VAL A 10 0.64 -11.93 -16.05
N VAL A 11 0.01 -11.33 -15.03
CA VAL A 11 0.73 -10.77 -13.89
C VAL A 11 0.83 -11.86 -12.82
N LYS A 12 1.99 -12.53 -12.76
CA LYS A 12 2.27 -13.55 -11.74
C LYS A 12 2.78 -12.90 -10.45
N PHE A 13 2.44 -13.49 -9.31
CA PHE A 13 3.05 -13.12 -8.04
C PHE A 13 4.54 -13.51 -8.03
N ARG A 14 5.43 -12.63 -7.52
CA ARG A 14 6.87 -12.94 -7.41
C ARG A 14 7.09 -13.81 -6.15
N GLN A 15 7.43 -15.08 -6.36
CA GLN A 15 7.71 -16.00 -5.25
C GLN A 15 9.14 -15.86 -4.70
N SER A 16 10.11 -15.51 -5.56
CA SER A 16 11.49 -15.19 -5.19
C SER A 16 11.64 -13.77 -4.63
N CYS A 17 10.98 -13.50 -3.50
CA CYS A 17 11.33 -12.32 -2.71
C CYS A 17 11.80 -12.75 -1.33
N ASP A 18 12.52 -11.85 -0.69
CA ASP A 18 12.86 -11.97 0.72
C ASP A 18 11.57 -12.19 1.53
N LYS A 19 11.47 -13.37 2.14
CA LYS A 19 10.30 -13.81 2.88
C LYS A 19 10.21 -13.08 4.22
N GLU A 20 11.34 -12.78 4.82
CA GLU A 20 11.44 -12.07 6.09
C GLU A 20 10.99 -10.63 5.91
N PHE A 21 11.53 -9.94 4.90
CA PHE A 21 11.10 -8.58 4.56
C PHE A 21 9.58 -8.51 4.32
N ARG A 22 9.04 -9.47 3.56
CA ARG A 22 7.60 -9.55 3.32
C ARG A 22 6.81 -9.72 4.62
N HIS A 23 7.29 -10.58 5.52
CA HIS A 23 6.66 -10.80 6.83
C HIS A 23 6.68 -9.53 7.68
N ILE A 24 7.83 -8.85 7.77
CA ILE A 24 7.98 -7.58 8.48
C ILE A 24 7.01 -6.53 7.94
N ALA A 25 6.96 -6.35 6.61
CA ALA A 25 6.04 -5.39 5.99
C ALA A 25 4.57 -5.69 6.30
N HIS A 26 4.21 -6.98 6.39
CA HIS A 26 2.86 -7.42 6.76
C HIS A 26 2.53 -7.10 8.21
N GLN A 27 3.47 -7.38 9.13
CA GLN A 27 3.32 -7.09 10.55
C GLN A 27 3.27 -5.58 10.80
N TRP A 28 4.08 -4.80 10.09
CA TRP A 28 4.04 -3.35 10.12
C TRP A 28 2.68 -2.81 9.67
N ALA A 29 2.12 -3.34 8.58
CA ALA A 29 0.79 -2.95 8.12
C ALA A 29 -0.29 -3.28 9.17
N ARG A 30 -0.21 -4.43 9.85
CA ARG A 30 -1.12 -4.77 10.96
C ARG A 30 -1.00 -3.80 12.12
N ALA A 31 0.21 -3.53 12.59
CA ALA A 31 0.47 -2.62 13.69
C ALA A 31 0.02 -1.17 13.38
N SER A 32 0.04 -0.79 12.10
CA SER A 32 -0.38 0.54 11.65
C SER A 32 -1.89 0.80 11.79
N LEU A 33 -2.73 -0.25 11.80
CA LEU A 33 -4.19 -0.09 11.88
C LEU A 33 -4.66 0.61 13.15
N GLY A 34 -4.01 0.34 14.29
CA GLY A 34 -4.36 0.97 15.57
C GLY A 34 -3.74 2.35 15.79
N LYS A 35 -2.78 2.76 14.94
CA LYS A 35 -2.04 4.02 15.10
C LYS A 35 -2.42 5.08 14.08
N SER A 36 -2.89 4.66 12.91
CA SER A 36 -3.10 5.55 11.78
C SER A 36 -4.51 5.43 11.24
N VAL A 37 -5.24 6.55 11.27
CA VAL A 37 -6.65 6.61 10.87
C VAL A 37 -6.81 6.34 9.38
N TRP A 38 -5.89 6.86 8.54
CA TRP A 38 -5.96 6.64 7.10
C TRP A 38 -5.68 5.19 6.72
N ALA A 39 -4.79 4.53 7.45
CA ALA A 39 -4.40 3.15 7.22
C ALA A 39 -5.57 2.21 7.53
N ASN A 40 -6.28 2.47 8.65
CA ASN A 40 -7.48 1.72 8.98
C ASN A 40 -8.59 1.92 7.94
N ALA A 41 -8.93 3.17 7.60
CA ALA A 41 -9.96 3.46 6.61
C ALA A 41 -9.63 2.86 5.23
N TYR A 42 -8.36 2.88 4.81
CA TYR A 42 -7.94 2.22 3.57
C TYR A 42 -8.07 0.70 3.66
N TRP A 43 -7.69 0.10 4.79
CA TRP A 43 -7.79 -1.33 4.98
C TRP A 43 -9.23 -1.82 4.95
N GLU A 44 -10.16 -1.13 5.61
CA GLU A 44 -11.59 -1.46 5.59
C GLU A 44 -12.15 -1.41 4.16
N GLN A 45 -11.82 -0.34 3.41
CA GLN A 45 -12.21 -0.20 1.99
C GLN A 45 -11.68 -1.33 1.12
N VAL A 46 -10.43 -1.74 1.33
CA VAL A 46 -9.81 -2.82 0.56
C VAL A 46 -10.39 -4.17 0.98
N ARG A 47 -10.62 -4.38 2.27
CA ARG A 47 -11.20 -5.60 2.84
C ARG A 47 -12.56 -5.91 2.21
N ALA A 48 -13.40 -4.90 2.02
CA ALA A 48 -14.69 -5.05 1.33
C ALA A 48 -14.56 -5.54 -0.12
N ARG A 49 -13.40 -5.37 -0.76
CA ARG A 49 -13.15 -5.72 -2.17
C ARG A 49 -12.37 -7.02 -2.35
N VAL A 50 -11.80 -7.59 -1.29
CA VAL A 50 -10.93 -8.77 -1.37
C VAL A 50 -11.51 -9.92 -0.55
N GLY A 51 -11.39 -11.15 -1.06
CA GLY A 51 -11.89 -12.33 -0.35
C GLY A 51 -11.09 -12.74 0.89
N TYR A 52 -9.88 -12.18 1.09
CA TYR A 52 -8.97 -12.61 2.16
C TYR A 52 -8.29 -11.42 2.85
N ASN A 53 -8.28 -11.45 4.19
CA ASN A 53 -7.65 -10.43 5.03
C ASN A 53 -6.15 -10.22 4.71
N ASN A 54 -5.44 -11.31 4.41
CA ASN A 54 -4.01 -11.25 4.07
C ASN A 54 -3.74 -10.44 2.80
N ASP A 55 -4.67 -10.43 1.83
CA ASP A 55 -4.52 -9.59 0.64
C ASP A 55 -4.69 -8.10 0.99
N ALA A 56 -5.64 -7.77 1.85
CA ALA A 56 -5.83 -6.40 2.33
C ALA A 56 -4.59 -5.87 3.05
N TYR A 57 -4.01 -6.66 3.98
CA TYR A 57 -2.78 -6.30 4.66
C TYR A 57 -1.60 -6.12 3.69
N ARG A 58 -1.50 -6.96 2.66
CA ARG A 58 -0.42 -6.87 1.67
C ARG A 58 -0.54 -5.61 0.82
N ARG A 59 -1.76 -5.24 0.43
CA ARG A 59 -2.04 -3.99 -0.30
C ARG A 59 -1.74 -2.76 0.56
N LEU A 60 -2.08 -2.80 1.85
CA LEU A 60 -1.73 -1.75 2.80
C LEU A 60 -0.21 -1.64 2.98
N ALA A 61 0.48 -2.76 3.19
CA ALA A 61 1.94 -2.82 3.32
C ALA A 61 2.65 -2.19 2.11
N ASN A 62 2.22 -2.51 0.89
CA ASN A 62 2.79 -1.90 -0.32
C ASN A 62 2.61 -0.37 -0.36
N ARG A 63 1.48 0.15 0.13
CA ARG A 63 1.23 1.60 0.21
C ARG A 63 2.19 2.24 1.20
N TRP A 64 2.33 1.62 2.37
CA TRP A 64 3.26 2.06 3.41
C TRP A 64 4.72 2.06 2.95
N LEU A 65 5.15 1.02 2.22
CA LEU A 65 6.48 0.96 1.62
C LEU A 65 6.73 2.10 0.62
N ALA A 66 5.73 2.46 -0.19
CA ALA A 66 5.85 3.60 -1.10
C ALA A 66 6.01 4.93 -0.34
N ILE A 67 5.29 5.11 0.77
CA ILE A 67 5.43 6.28 1.65
C ILE A 67 6.82 6.30 2.29
N ALA A 68 7.25 5.20 2.91
CA ALA A 68 8.58 5.09 3.53
C ALA A 68 9.70 5.36 2.52
N TRP A 69 9.59 4.83 1.31
CA TRP A 69 10.54 5.10 0.24
C TRP A 69 10.59 6.59 -0.13
N LYS A 70 9.44 7.25 -0.22
CA LYS A 70 9.39 8.68 -0.53
C LYS A 70 9.99 9.53 0.61
N LEU A 71 9.66 9.20 1.87
CA LEU A 71 10.20 9.86 3.05
C LEU A 71 11.72 9.70 3.14
N TRP A 72 12.22 8.49 2.84
CA TRP A 72 13.65 8.22 2.83
C TRP A 72 14.38 9.10 1.81
N GLN A 73 13.81 9.25 0.62
CA GLN A 73 14.37 10.13 -0.41
C GLN A 73 14.31 11.61 -0.04
N SER A 74 13.19 12.07 0.52
CA SER A 74 13.02 13.48 0.90
C SER A 74 13.72 13.83 2.22
N ARG A 75 14.19 12.83 2.98
CA ARG A 75 14.76 12.99 4.33
C ARG A 75 13.84 13.77 5.28
N GLN A 76 12.53 13.60 5.13
CA GLN A 76 11.52 14.29 5.94
C GLN A 76 10.88 13.32 6.94
N PRO A 77 10.52 13.79 8.16
CA PRO A 77 9.73 13.00 9.08
C PRO A 77 8.34 12.73 8.51
N TYR A 78 7.73 11.63 8.95
CA TYR A 78 6.37 11.31 8.55
C TYR A 78 5.37 12.23 9.26
N ASP A 79 4.58 12.96 8.47
CA ASP A 79 3.43 13.74 8.94
C ASP A 79 2.13 13.15 8.38
N GLU A 80 1.28 12.65 9.27
CA GLU A 80 -0.01 12.04 8.91
C GLU A 80 -1.02 13.08 8.40
N ALA A 81 -0.98 14.31 8.94
CA ALA A 81 -1.88 15.39 8.53
C ALA A 81 -1.57 15.82 7.10
N TYR A 82 -0.29 15.96 6.76
CA TYR A 82 0.17 16.22 5.39
C TYR A 82 -0.28 15.12 4.43
N HIS A 83 -0.15 13.84 4.84
CA HIS A 83 -0.56 12.71 4.01
C HIS A 83 -2.07 12.69 3.74
N LEU A 84 -2.89 12.99 4.75
CA LEU A 84 -4.35 13.11 4.62
C LEU A 84 -4.74 14.28 3.70
N GLN A 85 -4.12 15.45 3.87
CA GLN A 85 -4.37 16.61 3.00
C GLN A 85 -4.02 16.30 1.55
N GLN A 86 -2.86 15.69 1.29
CA GLN A 86 -2.45 15.35 -0.07
C GLN A 86 -3.39 14.31 -0.71
N ARG A 87 -3.88 13.35 0.10
CA ARG A 87 -4.86 12.37 -0.35
C ARG A 87 -6.21 13.02 -0.69
N ALA A 88 -6.68 13.97 0.13
CA ALA A 88 -7.89 14.74 -0.11
C ALA A 88 -7.78 15.64 -1.35
N GLN A 89 -6.62 16.26 -1.59
CA GLN A 89 -6.37 17.06 -2.80
C GLN A 89 -6.41 16.20 -4.06
N ARG A 90 -5.85 14.98 -4.03
CA ARG A 90 -5.85 14.06 -5.17
C ARG A 90 -7.20 13.37 -5.43
N SER A 91 -8.07 13.28 -4.42
CA SER A 91 -9.43 12.75 -4.62
C SER A 91 -10.39 13.77 -5.21
N LYS A 92 -10.02 15.07 -5.27
CA LYS A 92 -10.81 16.05 -6.00
C LYS A 92 -10.75 15.72 -7.49
N PRO A 93 -11.89 15.52 -8.18
CA PRO A 93 -11.88 15.40 -9.63
C PRO A 93 -11.29 16.68 -10.20
N GLN A 94 -10.31 16.55 -11.11
CA GLN A 94 -9.85 17.70 -11.87
C GLN A 94 -11.06 18.23 -12.65
N ALA A 95 -11.51 19.45 -12.29
CA ALA A 95 -12.41 20.20 -13.14
C ALA A 95 -11.70 20.40 -14.49
N LYS A 96 -12.34 19.93 -15.56
CA LYS A 96 -11.89 20.13 -16.94
C LYS A 96 -11.99 21.59 -17.33
#